data_AF-A0A2V5TRZ3-F1
#
_entry.id   AF-A0A2V5TRZ3-F1
#
_cell.length_a   1.000
_cell.length_b   1.000
_cell.length_c   1.000
_cell.angle_alpha   90.00
_cell.angle_beta   90.00
_cell.angle_gamma   90.00
#
_symmetry.space_group_name_H-M   'P 1'
#
loop_
_entity.id
_entity.type
_entity.pdbx_description
1 polymer ?
#
loop_
_entity_poly.entity_id
_entity_poly.type
_entity_poly.pdbx_seq_one_letter_code
_entity_poly.pdbx_strand_id
1 'polypeptide(L)'
;QTSPTSPIGFKSKTDPTGAIDQPVNPMKKLIAGGATFIARTHAANVTHMIQLIERAMDHQGFSVIECLSECVEFFPDVFDPANPKKGGSFEVIQEKKWIETSREKTGNASDLEILQKTFDRMK
;
A
#
# COMPACT_ATOMS: atom_id res chain seq x y z
N GLN A 1 -5.99 5.02 22.24
CA GLN A 1 -4.56 4.84 22.02
C GLN A 1 -4.24 5.19 20.59
N THR A 2 -3.05 5.74 20.36
CA THR A 2 -2.51 5.94 19.01
C THR A 2 -2.04 4.60 18.44
N SER A 3 -2.01 4.50 17.11
CA SER A 3 -1.42 3.39 16.37
C SER A 3 -0.09 3.83 15.74
N PRO A 4 0.78 2.90 15.31
CA PRO A 4 1.98 3.22 14.55
C PRO A 4 1.72 3.99 13.24
N THR A 5 0.50 3.94 12.71
CA THR A 5 0.06 4.63 11.49
C THR A 5 -0.70 5.92 11.76
N SER A 6 -0.94 6.27 13.03
CA SER A 6 -1.65 7.49 13.40
C SER A 6 -0.87 8.73 12.96
N PRO A 7 -1.52 9.73 12.34
CA PRO A 7 -0.81 10.93 11.91
C PRO A 7 -0.34 11.74 13.13
N ILE A 8 0.73 12.51 12.94
CA ILE A 8 1.24 13.42 13.97
C ILE A 8 0.12 14.36 14.41
N GLY A 9 -0.02 14.54 15.73
CA GLY A 9 -1.05 15.35 16.35
C GLY A 9 -2.39 14.64 16.55
N PHE A 10 -2.56 13.39 16.11
CA PHE A 10 -3.79 12.63 16.37
C PHE A 10 -3.99 12.42 17.87
N LYS A 11 -5.08 12.97 18.42
CA LYS A 11 -5.40 12.89 19.85
C LYS A 11 -6.15 11.62 20.16
N SER A 12 -5.71 10.92 21.19
CA SER A 12 -6.36 9.70 21.69
C SER A 12 -6.57 9.79 23.20
N LYS A 13 -7.37 8.91 23.79
CA LYS A 13 -7.60 8.88 25.25
C LYS A 13 -6.30 8.74 26.06
N THR A 14 -5.30 8.02 25.54
CA THR A 14 -4.00 7.85 26.20
C THR A 14 -2.99 8.92 25.80
N ASP A 15 -3.25 9.67 24.74
CA ASP A 15 -2.35 10.66 24.14
C ASP A 15 -3.13 11.97 23.93
N PRO A 16 -3.51 12.66 25.02
CA PRO A 16 -4.38 13.84 24.95
C PRO A 16 -3.68 15.03 24.28
N THR A 17 -2.35 15.07 24.31
CA THR A 17 -1.52 16.07 23.63
C THR A 17 -1.34 15.79 22.14
N GLY A 18 -1.78 14.62 21.66
CA GLY A 18 -1.62 14.18 20.28
C GLY A 18 -0.39 13.29 20.07
N ALA A 19 -0.41 12.48 19.02
CA ALA A 19 0.70 11.62 18.62
C ALA A 19 1.96 12.45 18.27
N ILE A 20 3.09 12.12 18.89
CA ILE A 20 4.40 12.76 18.62
C ILE A 20 5.24 11.98 17.62
N ASP A 21 5.01 10.67 17.52
CA ASP A 21 5.80 9.78 16.68
C ASP A 21 5.46 9.95 15.20
N GLN A 22 6.48 9.83 14.35
CA GLN A 22 6.30 9.84 12.90
C GLN A 22 5.55 8.56 12.48
N PRO A 23 4.42 8.66 11.74
CA PRO A 23 3.68 7.50 11.27
C PRO A 23 4.55 6.62 10.37
N VAL A 24 4.51 5.31 10.63
CA VAL A 24 5.17 4.34 9.75
C VAL A 24 4.35 4.14 8.48
N ASN A 25 5.04 4.02 7.35
CA ASN A 25 4.43 3.59 6.10
C ASN A 25 4.59 2.05 5.98
N PRO A 26 3.52 1.27 6.20
CA PRO A 26 3.61 -0.19 6.19
C PRO A 26 4.07 -0.73 4.84
N MET A 27 3.61 -0.15 3.73
CA MET A 27 3.99 -0.57 2.36
C MET A 27 5.50 -0.43 2.13
N LYS A 28 6.10 0.68 2.55
CA LYS A 28 7.56 0.86 2.45
C LYS A 28 8.32 -0.16 3.29
N LYS A 29 7.81 -0.49 4.49
CA LYS A 29 8.43 -1.50 5.36
C LYS A 29 8.33 -2.91 4.76
N LEU A 30 7.21 -3.25 4.13
CA LEU A 30 7.02 -4.51 3.44
C LEU A 30 7.95 -4.67 2.24
N ILE A 31 8.09 -3.63 1.43
CA ILE A 31 9.04 -3.60 0.29
C ILE A 31 10.47 -3.82 0.81
N ALA A 32 10.88 -3.05 1.83
CA ALA A 32 12.22 -3.18 2.41
C ALA A 32 12.45 -4.53 3.10
N GLY A 33 11.39 -5.15 3.62
CA GLY A 33 11.42 -6.48 4.24
C GLY A 33 11.41 -7.64 3.25
N GLY A 34 11.37 -7.37 1.94
CA GLY A 34 11.41 -8.41 0.90
C GLY A 34 10.09 -9.14 0.69
N ALA A 35 8.94 -8.52 1.04
CA ALA A 35 7.65 -9.10 0.73
C ALA A 35 7.47 -9.19 -0.81
N THR A 36 7.07 -10.37 -1.27
CA THR A 36 7.03 -10.73 -2.70
C THR A 36 5.69 -10.42 -3.36
N PHE A 37 4.64 -10.21 -2.57
CA PHE A 37 3.36 -9.68 -3.03
C PHE A 37 2.86 -8.66 -2.01
N ILE A 38 2.59 -7.44 -2.49
CA ILE A 38 2.16 -6.32 -1.65
C ILE A 38 1.03 -5.60 -2.39
N ALA A 39 -0.12 -5.49 -1.74
CA ALA A 39 -1.26 -4.76 -2.30
C ALA A 39 -1.93 -3.90 -1.23
N ARG A 40 -2.69 -2.90 -1.68
CA ARG A 40 -3.53 -2.07 -0.83
C ARG A 40 -4.92 -1.98 -1.42
N THR A 41 -5.93 -2.07 -0.56
CA THR A 41 -7.35 -1.96 -0.93
C THR A 41 -8.10 -1.11 0.08
N HIS A 42 -9.38 -0.85 -0.20
CA HIS A 42 -10.27 -0.10 0.68
C HIS A 42 -11.45 -1.00 1.08
N ALA A 43 -11.87 -0.98 2.34
CA ALA A 43 -12.96 -1.81 2.85
C ALA A 43 -14.28 -1.59 2.09
N ALA A 44 -14.53 -0.35 1.63
CA ALA A 44 -15.69 -0.02 0.79
C ALA A 44 -15.62 -0.54 -0.65
N ASN A 45 -14.46 -0.96 -1.15
CA ASN A 45 -14.24 -1.50 -2.50
C ASN A 45 -14.10 -3.03 -2.47
N VAL A 46 -15.22 -3.70 -2.19
CA VAL A 46 -15.29 -5.15 -1.97
C VAL A 46 -14.81 -5.94 -3.19
N THR A 47 -15.21 -5.53 -4.40
CA THR A 47 -14.83 -6.23 -5.64
C THR A 47 -13.31 -6.24 -5.83
N HIS A 48 -12.65 -5.09 -5.65
CA HIS A 48 -11.20 -5.00 -5.76
C HIS A 48 -10.49 -5.77 -4.65
N MET A 49 -11.02 -5.73 -3.42
CA MET A 49 -10.49 -6.51 -2.31
C MET A 49 -10.51 -8.01 -2.57
N ILE A 50 -11.62 -8.55 -3.10
CA ILE A 50 -11.72 -9.98 -3.47
C ILE A 50 -10.66 -10.34 -4.52
N GLN A 51 -10.55 -9.54 -5.59
CA GLN A 51 -9.55 -9.77 -6.64
C GLN A 51 -8.11 -9.81 -6.10
N LEU A 52 -7.78 -8.93 -5.15
CA LEU A 52 -6.46 -8.92 -4.53
C LEU A 52 -6.24 -10.12 -3.61
N ILE A 53 -7.26 -10.56 -2.87
CA ILE A 53 -7.18 -11.74 -2.02
C ILE A 53 -6.96 -13.01 -2.87
N GLU A 54 -7.70 -13.18 -3.96
CA GLU A 54 -7.52 -14.31 -4.89
C GLU A 54 -6.08 -14.33 -5.43
N ARG A 55 -5.58 -13.19 -5.94
CA ARG A 55 -4.21 -13.07 -6.43
C ARG A 55 -3.15 -13.34 -5.36
N ALA A 56 -3.40 -12.89 -4.13
CA ALA A 56 -2.50 -13.12 -3.00
C ALA A 56 -2.44 -14.59 -2.59
N MET A 57 -3.56 -15.32 -2.73
CA MET A 57 -3.64 -16.76 -2.48
C MET A 57 -2.94 -17.58 -3.56
N ASP A 58 -3.02 -17.14 -4.82
CA ASP A 58 -2.32 -17.79 -5.94
C ASP A 58 -0.80 -17.55 -5.92
N HIS A 59 -0.36 -16.45 -5.28
CA HIS A 59 1.04 -16.06 -5.21
C HIS A 59 1.89 -17.07 -4.41
N GLN A 60 2.95 -17.57 -5.03
CA GLN A 60 3.90 -18.49 -4.41
C GLN A 60 4.96 -17.72 -3.60
N GLY A 61 4.56 -17.24 -2.41
CA GLY A 61 5.47 -16.52 -1.52
C GLY A 61 4.74 -15.79 -0.39
N PHE A 62 5.43 -14.86 0.24
CA PHE A 62 4.82 -14.03 1.28
C PHE A 62 3.98 -12.90 0.64
N SER A 63 2.70 -12.89 0.98
CA SER A 63 1.70 -11.95 0.48
C SER A 63 1.12 -11.10 1.60
N VAL A 64 1.04 -9.79 1.38
CA VAL A 64 0.38 -8.85 2.31
C VAL A 64 -0.58 -7.94 1.56
N ILE A 65 -1.80 -7.83 2.09
CA ILE A 65 -2.80 -6.88 1.63
C ILE A 65 -3.13 -5.93 2.78
N GLU A 66 -2.89 -4.64 2.58
CA GLU A 66 -3.34 -3.60 3.50
C GLU A 66 -4.77 -3.17 3.14
N CYS A 67 -5.73 -3.40 4.03
CA CYS A 67 -7.10 -2.94 3.87
C CYS A 67 -7.31 -1.64 4.66
N LEU A 68 -7.56 -0.54 3.95
CA LEU A 68 -7.94 0.73 4.56
C LEU A 68 -9.39 0.63 5.06
N SER A 69 -9.57 0.76 6.38
CA SER A 69 -10.87 0.74 7.04
C SER A 69 -10.90 1.86 8.07
N GLU A 70 -11.91 2.72 7.97
CA GLU A 70 -12.17 3.74 8.96
C GLU A 70 -12.70 3.10 10.26
N CYS A 71 -12.43 3.76 11.40
CA CYS A 71 -13.07 3.44 12.66
C CYS A 71 -14.13 4.51 12.92
N VAL A 72 -15.40 4.17 12.68
CA VAL A 72 -16.52 5.12 12.74
C VAL A 72 -16.66 5.85 14.07
N GLU A 73 -16.20 5.23 15.17
CA GLU A 73 -16.32 5.80 16.52
C GLU A 73 -15.15 6.74 16.87
N PHE A 74 -13.92 6.32 16.58
CA PHE A 74 -12.72 6.99 17.11
C PHE A 74 -11.92 7.77 16.06
N PHE A 75 -12.07 7.45 14.78
CA PHE A 75 -11.39 8.15 13.70
C PHE A 75 -12.23 8.12 12.41
N PRO A 76 -13.39 8.78 12.41
CA PRO A 76 -14.26 8.82 11.26
C PRO A 76 -13.60 9.57 10.09
N ASP A 77 -14.06 9.27 8.89
CA ASP A 77 -13.81 10.00 7.65
C ASP A 77 -12.36 10.06 7.12
N VAL A 78 -11.41 9.44 7.83
CA VAL A 78 -9.97 9.47 7.47
C VAL A 78 -9.68 8.91 6.07
N PHE A 79 -10.48 7.97 5.58
CA PHE A 79 -10.29 7.34 4.26
C PHE A 79 -11.35 7.73 3.24
N ASP A 80 -12.17 8.75 3.52
CA ASP A 80 -13.21 9.23 2.61
C ASP A 80 -12.69 9.65 1.23
N PRO A 81 -11.49 10.28 1.09
CA PRO A 81 -10.93 10.58 -0.23
C PRO A 81 -10.70 9.34 -1.10
N ALA A 82 -10.51 8.17 -0.49
CA ALA A 82 -10.31 6.89 -1.17
C ALA A 82 -11.61 6.06 -1.28
N ASN A 83 -12.75 6.61 -0.86
CA ASN A 83 -14.03 5.91 -0.84
C ASN A 83 -15.01 6.47 -1.90
N PRO A 84 -15.26 5.74 -2.99
CA PRO A 84 -16.20 6.16 -4.05
C PRO A 84 -17.62 6.43 -3.56
N LYS A 85 -18.06 5.75 -2.49
CA LYS A 85 -19.42 5.92 -1.94
C LYS A 85 -19.61 7.26 -1.23
N LYS A 86 -18.51 7.91 -0.81
CA LYS A 86 -18.51 9.21 -0.15
C LYS A 86 -17.98 10.35 -1.04
N GLY A 87 -17.91 10.12 -2.36
CA GLY A 87 -17.44 11.10 -3.32
C GLY A 87 -15.92 11.15 -3.50
N GLY A 88 -15.16 10.26 -2.84
CA GLY A 88 -13.75 10.05 -3.11
C GLY A 88 -13.51 9.28 -4.42
N SER A 89 -12.25 9.04 -4.74
CA SER A 89 -11.85 8.20 -5.87
C SER A 89 -10.86 7.13 -5.42
N PHE A 90 -11.04 5.92 -5.95
CA PHE A 90 -10.08 4.82 -5.76
C PHE A 90 -9.54 4.43 -7.12
N GLU A 91 -8.43 5.05 -7.53
CA GLU A 91 -7.79 4.77 -8.80
C GLU A 91 -6.99 3.48 -8.73
N VAL A 92 -7.45 2.46 -9.45
CA VAL A 92 -6.74 1.19 -9.56
C VAL A 92 -5.55 1.35 -10.51
N ILE A 93 -4.39 0.89 -10.08
CA ILE A 93 -3.16 0.92 -10.88
C ILE A 93 -3.35 0.06 -12.13
N GLN A 94 -3.13 0.66 -13.30
CA GLN A 94 -3.14 -0.05 -14.58
C GLN A 94 -1.82 -0.82 -14.76
N GLU A 95 -1.70 -1.95 -14.08
CA GLU A 95 -0.45 -2.72 -13.97
C GLU A 95 0.20 -3.04 -15.32
N LYS A 96 -0.57 -3.55 -16.28
CA LYS A 96 -0.07 -3.92 -17.61
C LYS A 96 0.60 -2.75 -18.32
N LYS A 97 -0.10 -1.61 -18.36
CA LYS A 97 0.42 -0.37 -18.96
C LYS A 97 1.69 0.09 -18.26
N TRP A 98 1.73 0.00 -16.93
CA TRP A 98 2.91 0.37 -16.14
C TRP A 98 4.12 -0.51 -16.42
N ILE A 99 3.91 -1.83 -16.54
CA ILE A 99 4.97 -2.79 -16.88
C ILE A 99 5.49 -2.52 -18.29
N GLU A 100 4.59 -2.33 -19.27
CA GLU A 100 4.96 -2.02 -20.66
C GLU A 100 5.78 -0.74 -20.75
N THR A 101 5.29 0.37 -20.16
CA THR A 101 6.02 1.65 -20.14
C THR A 101 7.37 1.52 -19.44
N SER A 102 7.47 0.67 -18.40
CA SER A 102 8.74 0.45 -17.70
C SER A 102 9.73 -0.35 -18.56
N ARG A 103 9.25 -1.38 -19.27
CA ARG A 103 10.06 -2.19 -20.19
C ARG A 103 10.58 -1.37 -21.37
N GLU A 104 9.76 -0.50 -21.94
CA GLU A 104 10.20 0.43 -22.98
C GLU A 104 11.35 1.33 -22.50
N LYS A 105 11.24 1.88 -21.28
CA LYS A 105 12.28 2.72 -20.67
C LYS A 105 13.58 1.98 -20.37
N THR A 106 13.51 0.67 -20.11
CA THR A 106 14.70 -0.18 -19.90
C THR A 106 15.23 -0.80 -21.19
N GLY A 107 14.67 -0.45 -22.36
CA GLY A 107 15.08 -1.00 -23.65
C GLY A 107 14.72 -2.48 -23.81
N ASN A 108 13.61 -2.91 -23.21
CA ASN A 108 13.18 -4.31 -23.12
C ASN A 108 14.20 -5.25 -22.47
N ALA A 109 15.06 -4.71 -21.60
CA ALA A 109 15.93 -5.52 -20.77
C ALA A 109 15.12 -6.52 -19.93
N SER A 110 15.64 -7.73 -19.81
CA SER A 110 15.07 -8.76 -18.94
C SER A 110 15.15 -8.37 -17.47
N ASP A 111 14.26 -8.92 -16.64
CA ASP A 111 14.22 -8.62 -15.20
C ASP A 111 15.56 -8.92 -14.51
N LEU A 112 16.26 -9.98 -14.96
CA LEU A 112 17.62 -10.34 -14.50
C LEU A 112 18.66 -9.26 -14.84
N GLU A 113 18.62 -8.70 -16.05
CA GLU A 113 19.53 -7.62 -16.44
C GLU A 113 19.26 -6.34 -15.64
N ILE A 114 17.99 -6.05 -15.36
CA ILE A 114 17.61 -4.89 -14.55
C ILE A 114 18.10 -5.07 -13.11
N LEU A 115 17.90 -6.25 -12.53
CA LEU A 115 18.40 -6.61 -11.20
C LEU A 115 19.91 -6.47 -11.15
N GLN A 116 20.64 -7.05 -12.11
CA GLN A 116 22.10 -7.00 -12.16
C GLN A 116 22.61 -5.55 -12.26
N LYS A 117 22.05 -4.74 -13.16
CA LYS A 117 22.39 -3.31 -13.29
C LYS A 117 22.13 -2.51 -12.01
N THR A 118 21.09 -2.87 -11.26
CA THR A 118 20.76 -2.19 -10.01
C THR A 118 21.74 -2.60 -8.91
N PHE A 119 22.08 -3.89 -8.81
CA PHE A 119 23.13 -4.37 -7.91
C PHE A 119 24.50 -3.76 -8.21
N ASP A 120 24.86 -3.64 -9.48
CA ASP A 120 26.14 -3.03 -9.88
C ASP A 120 26.19 -1.52 -9.58
N ARG A 121 25.05 -0.81 -9.56
CA ARG A 121 24.97 0.60 -9.11
C ARG A 121 25.04 0.76 -7.58
N MET A 122 24.84 -0.32 -6.83
CA MET A 122 24.93 -0.31 -5.37
C MET A 122 26.32 -0.69 -4.86
N LYS A 123 27.20 -1.19 -5.73
CA LYS A 123 28.62 -1.45 -5.44
C LYS A 123 29.46 -0.22 -5.74
#